data_AF-A0A1S3W3L1-F1
#
_entry.id   AF-A0A1S3W3L1-F1
#
_cell.length_a   1.000
_cell.length_b   1.000
_cell.length_c   1.000
_cell.angle_alpha   90.00
_cell.angle_beta   90.00
_cell.angle_gamma   90.00
#
_symmetry.space_group_name_H-M   'P 1'
#
loop_
_entity.id
_entity.type
_entity.pdbx_description
1 polymer ?
#
loop_
_entity_poly.entity_id
_entity_poly.type
_entity_poly.pdbx_seq_one_letter_code
_entity_poly.pdbx_strand_id
1 'polypeptide(L)'
;MAIKLCQELITHKSDHKCNPCPKAWQWYQDSCYYFITNEEKTWINSREDCLEKNSTLVKIDSMAEKDFLKSQSSPRYSFFWLGLSWDPSCRSWLWEDGSLPSPFL
;
A
#
# COMPACT_ATOMS: atom_id res chain seq x y z
N MET A 1 15.05 0.47 -12.69
CA MET A 1 13.80 -0.33 -12.67
C MET A 1 12.68 0.48 -13.33
N ALA A 2 11.62 -0.16 -13.84
CA ALA A 2 10.59 0.48 -14.66
C ALA A 2 9.89 1.69 -13.99
N ILE A 3 9.74 1.67 -12.66
CA ILE A 3 9.17 2.77 -11.86
C ILE A 3 10.00 4.05 -12.02
N LYS A 4 11.31 3.97 -11.73
CA LYS A 4 12.24 5.11 -11.84
C LYS A 4 12.28 5.73 -13.24
N LEU A 5 12.26 4.87 -14.28
CA LEU A 5 12.23 5.34 -15.67
C LEU A 5 10.93 6.06 -16.00
N CYS A 6 9.79 5.56 -15.54
CA CYS A 6 8.49 6.18 -15.78
C CYS A 6 8.36 7.53 -15.03
N GLN A 7 8.90 7.63 -13.80
CA GLN A 7 8.98 8.90 -13.08
C GLN A 7 9.80 9.94 -13.84
N GLU A 8 11.01 9.57 -14.28
CA GLU A 8 11.87 10.44 -15.08
C GLU A 8 11.14 10.93 -16.35
N LEU A 9 10.38 10.06 -17.03
CA LEU A 9 9.60 10.42 -18.20
C LEU A 9 8.47 11.40 -17.89
N ILE A 10 7.75 11.23 -16.78
CA ILE A 10 6.68 12.16 -16.36
C ILE A 10 7.25 13.52 -15.97
N THR A 11 8.38 13.55 -15.26
CA THR A 11 9.01 14.80 -14.84
C THR A 11 9.56 15.59 -16.03
N HIS A 12 10.13 14.91 -17.04
CA HIS A 12 10.73 15.57 -18.21
C HIS A 12 9.77 15.82 -19.38
N LYS A 13 8.66 15.06 -19.49
CA LYS A 13 7.63 15.23 -20.51
C LYS A 13 6.25 15.03 -19.88
N SER A 14 5.58 16.13 -19.53
CA SER A 14 4.31 16.10 -18.78
C SER A 14 3.14 15.37 -19.47
N ASP A 15 3.29 14.97 -20.74
CA ASP A 15 2.28 14.25 -21.52
C ASP A 15 2.49 12.72 -21.55
N HIS A 16 3.54 12.19 -20.91
CA HIS A 16 3.78 10.76 -20.86
C HIS A 16 2.79 10.05 -19.91
N LYS A 17 1.89 9.24 -20.45
CA LYS A 17 0.96 8.39 -19.69
C LYS A 17 1.55 7.01 -19.40
N CYS A 18 2.70 6.95 -18.77
CA CYS A 18 3.24 5.67 -18.31
C CYS A 18 2.64 5.30 -16.94
N ASN A 19 2.32 4.02 -16.75
CA ASN A 19 1.94 3.46 -15.46
C ASN A 19 2.82 2.22 -15.27
N PRO A 20 3.76 2.22 -14.30
CA PRO A 20 4.66 1.11 -14.07
C PRO A 20 3.99 -0.03 -13.29
N CYS A 21 2.75 0.16 -12.81
CA CYS A 21 2.03 -0.81 -12.01
C CYS A 21 1.22 -1.78 -12.87
N PRO A 22 0.95 -3.00 -12.37
CA PRO A 22 0.08 -3.95 -13.05
C PRO A 22 -1.34 -3.39 -13.24
N LYS A 23 -2.11 -4.02 -14.13
CA LYS A 23 -3.50 -3.62 -14.37
C LYS A 23 -4.32 -3.66 -13.08
N ALA A 24 -5.15 -2.63 -12.86
CA ALA A 24 -5.97 -2.42 -11.66
C ALA A 24 -5.20 -2.05 -10.37
N TRP A 25 -3.87 -1.85 -10.46
CA TRP A 25 -3.10 -1.26 -9.38
C TRP A 25 -3.02 0.25 -9.57
N GLN A 26 -3.14 0.98 -8.47
CA GLN A 26 -2.93 2.42 -8.43
C GLN A 26 -1.44 2.70 -8.19
N TRP A 27 -0.88 3.58 -9.01
CA TRP A 27 0.48 4.04 -8.82
C TRP A 27 0.50 5.30 -7.96
N TYR A 28 1.25 5.29 -6.87
CA TYR A 28 1.48 6.47 -6.03
C TYR A 28 2.93 6.49 -5.57
N GLN A 29 3.61 7.60 -5.81
CA GLN A 29 5.05 7.78 -5.53
C GLN A 29 5.89 6.62 -6.12
N ASP A 30 6.55 5.84 -5.27
CA ASP A 30 7.46 4.76 -5.65
C ASP A 30 6.78 3.37 -5.58
N SER A 31 5.48 3.32 -5.29
CA SER A 31 4.76 2.10 -4.92
C SER A 31 3.49 1.88 -5.73
N CYS A 32 3.11 0.61 -5.87
CA CYS A 32 1.86 0.18 -6.48
C CYS A 32 0.91 -0.33 -5.39
N TYR A 33 -0.33 0.15 -5.39
CA TYR A 33 -1.34 -0.16 -4.38
C TYR A 33 -2.52 -0.89 -5.02
N TYR A 34 -2.98 -1.95 -4.38
CA TYR A 34 -4.16 -2.70 -4.79
C TYR A 34 -5.23 -2.64 -3.70
N PHE A 35 -6.43 -2.17 -4.07
CA PHE A 35 -7.56 -2.06 -3.15
C PHE A 35 -8.59 -3.13 -3.47
N ILE A 36 -8.79 -4.05 -2.53
CA ILE A 36 -9.89 -5.02 -2.60
C ILE A 36 -11.19 -4.27 -2.35
N THR A 37 -12.08 -4.31 -3.34
CA THR A 37 -13.33 -3.51 -3.41
C THR A 37 -14.51 -4.36 -3.83
N ASN A 38 -14.46 -5.67 -3.59
CA ASN A 38 -15.51 -6.62 -3.93
C ASN A 38 -15.93 -7.48 -2.75
N GLU A 39 -15.10 -7.58 -1.71
CA GLU A 39 -15.35 -8.40 -0.52
C GLU A 39 -14.59 -7.87 0.70
N GLU A 40 -15.15 -8.10 1.89
CA GLU A 40 -14.45 -7.89 3.15
C GLU A 40 -13.79 -9.21 3.58
N LYS A 41 -12.49 -9.16 3.90
CA LYS A 41 -11.70 -10.31 4.33
C LYS A 41 -11.24 -10.14 5.77
N THR A 42 -10.89 -11.24 6.43
CA THR A 42 -10.13 -11.18 7.68
C THR A 42 -8.72 -10.67 7.41
N TRP A 43 -8.03 -10.16 8.42
CA TRP A 43 -6.64 -9.70 8.27
C TRP A 43 -5.72 -10.80 7.69
N ILE A 44 -5.88 -12.05 8.15
CA ILE A 44 -5.10 -13.21 7.68
C ILE A 44 -5.36 -13.46 6.20
N ASN A 45 -6.64 -13.52 5.78
CA ASN A 45 -6.97 -13.77 4.38
C ASN A 45 -6.53 -12.61 3.48
N SER A 46 -6.61 -11.36 3.94
CA SER A 46 -6.09 -10.21 3.20
C SER A 46 -4.57 -10.27 3.03
N ARG A 47 -3.85 -10.74 4.04
CA ARG A 47 -2.40 -10.95 3.97
C ARG A 47 -2.05 -12.01 2.93
N GLU A 48 -2.72 -13.16 2.96
CA GLU A 48 -2.52 -14.24 1.99
C GLU A 48 -2.78 -13.76 0.56
N ASP A 49 -3.88 -13.04 0.34
CA ASP A 49 -4.21 -12.42 -0.96
C ASP A 49 -3.10 -11.49 -1.48
N CYS A 50 -2.49 -10.68 -0.61
CA CYS A 50 -1.37 -9.82 -0.97
C CYS A 50 -0.15 -10.67 -1.39
N LEU A 51 0.18 -11.70 -0.62
CA LEU A 51 1.30 -12.60 -0.93
C LEU A 51 1.11 -13.34 -2.26
N GLU A 52 -0.10 -13.81 -2.55
CA GLU A 52 -0.45 -14.43 -3.84
C GLU A 52 -0.23 -13.47 -5.04
N LYS A 53 -0.32 -12.16 -4.79
CA LYS A 53 -0.06 -11.11 -5.80
C LYS A 53 1.39 -10.63 -5.82
N ASN A 54 2.30 -11.30 -5.10
CA ASN A 54 3.68 -10.87 -4.89
C ASN A 54 3.78 -9.45 -4.28
N SER A 55 2.89 -9.14 -3.35
CA SER A 55 2.89 -7.90 -2.58
C SER A 55 2.73 -8.18 -1.08
N THR A 56 2.75 -7.12 -0.28
CA THR A 56 2.49 -7.16 1.16
C THR A 56 1.24 -6.36 1.48
N LEU A 57 0.70 -6.53 2.68
CA LEU A 57 -0.22 -5.54 3.21
C LEU A 57 0.54 -4.22 3.39
N VAL A 58 -0.18 -3.10 3.24
CA VAL A 58 0.47 -1.79 3.19
C VAL A 58 1.07 -1.44 4.55
N LYS A 59 2.33 -1.00 4.51
CA LYS A 59 3.01 -0.30 5.58
C LYS A 59 2.92 1.19 5.29
N ILE A 60 2.68 2.00 6.32
CA ILE A 60 2.65 3.45 6.18
C ILE A 60 4.01 3.99 6.62
N ASP A 61 4.76 4.57 5.69
CA ASP A 61 6.09 5.15 5.94
C ASP A 61 6.08 6.69 5.91
N SER A 62 5.01 7.32 5.42
CA SER A 62 4.91 8.79 5.37
C SER A 62 3.50 9.33 5.62
N MET A 63 3.40 10.60 6.07
CA MET A 63 2.12 11.29 6.23
C MET A 63 1.39 11.45 4.89
N ALA A 64 2.15 11.70 3.81
CA ALA A 64 1.63 11.78 2.45
C ALA A 64 0.96 10.46 2.02
N GLU A 65 1.61 9.32 2.29
CA GLU A 65 1.03 7.99 2.05
C GLU A 65 -0.21 7.75 2.90
N LYS A 66 -0.17 8.11 4.20
CA LYS A 66 -1.35 8.02 5.09
C LYS A 66 -2.55 8.78 4.54
N ASP A 67 -2.33 10.00 4.06
CA ASP A 67 -3.40 10.85 3.53
C ASP A 67 -3.89 10.36 2.15
N PHE A 68 -3.00 9.85 1.31
CA PHE A 68 -3.37 9.16 0.08
C PHE A 68 -4.27 7.94 0.36
N LEU A 69 -3.89 7.08 1.31
CA LEU A 69 -4.69 5.91 1.68
C LEU A 69 -6.08 6.32 2.21
N LYS A 70 -6.15 7.35 3.06
CA LYS A 70 -7.44 7.90 3.53
C LYS A 70 -8.30 8.39 2.37
N SER A 71 -7.72 9.01 1.34
CA SER A 71 -8.47 9.50 0.19
C SER A 71 -9.03 8.38 -0.70
N GLN A 72 -8.55 7.14 -0.57
CA GLN A 72 -9.09 5.98 -1.28
C GLN A 72 -10.29 5.35 -0.56
N SER A 73 -10.59 5.76 0.69
CA SER A 73 -11.79 5.28 1.38
C SER A 73 -13.06 5.69 0.62
N SER A 74 -14.04 4.79 0.56
CA SER A 74 -15.32 5.05 -0.12
C SER A 74 -16.48 4.71 0.80
N PRO A 75 -17.69 5.26 0.56
CA PRO A 75 -18.87 4.91 1.37
C PRO A 75 -19.19 3.41 1.38
N ARG A 76 -18.75 2.67 0.36
CA ARG A 76 -18.95 1.23 0.24
C ARG A 76 -17.85 0.40 0.93
N TYR A 77 -16.66 0.97 1.08
CA TYR A 77 -15.49 0.33 1.71
C TYR A 77 -14.85 1.34 2.67
N SER A 78 -15.31 1.30 3.91
CA SER A 78 -14.97 2.28 4.95
C SER A 78 -13.63 2.00 5.63
N PHE A 79 -13.04 0.82 5.42
CA PHE A 79 -11.76 0.43 5.97
C PHE A 79 -11.00 -0.51 5.03
N PHE A 80 -9.70 -0.64 5.26
CA PHE A 80 -8.83 -1.63 4.65
C PHE A 80 -7.81 -2.10 5.68
N TRP A 81 -7.33 -3.33 5.54
CA TRP A 81 -6.30 -3.86 6.42
C TRP A 81 -4.93 -3.26 6.09
N LEU A 82 -4.19 -2.94 7.13
CA LEU A 82 -2.78 -2.57 7.06
C LEU A 82 -1.91 -3.76 7.45
N GLY A 83 -0.63 -3.73 7.09
CA GLY A 83 0.33 -4.79 7.42
C GLY A 83 0.78 -4.82 8.87
N LEU A 84 -0.09 -4.38 9.80
CA LEU A 84 0.21 -4.22 11.21
C LEU A 84 -0.38 -5.38 12.01
N SER A 85 0.44 -6.03 12.85
CA SER A 85 0.01 -7.12 13.72
C SER A 85 0.66 -7.04 15.10
N TRP A 86 0.02 -7.62 16.11
CA TRP A 86 0.54 -7.66 17.48
C TRP A 86 1.52 -8.81 17.64
N ASP A 87 2.77 -8.50 17.99
CA ASP A 87 3.77 -9.50 18.34
C ASP A 87 3.79 -9.74 19.86
N PRO A 88 3.48 -10.95 20.34
CA PRO A 88 3.43 -11.25 21.77
C PRO A 88 4.82 -11.33 22.42
N SER A 89 5.87 -11.61 21.65
CA SER A 89 7.24 -11.72 22.16
C SER A 89 7.83 -10.34 22.48
N CYS A 90 7.60 -9.38 21.59
CA CYS A 90 8.02 -7.99 21.72
C CYS A 90 6.98 -7.12 22.44
N ARG A 91 5.79 -7.66 22.70
CA ARG A 91 4.63 -6.95 23.28
C ARG A 91 4.37 -5.62 22.59
N SER A 92 4.42 -5.63 21.26
CA SER A 92 4.37 -4.43 20.43
C SER A 92 3.64 -4.71 19.13
N TRP A 93 3.07 -3.67 18.52
CA TRP A 93 2.60 -3.73 17.14
C TRP A 93 3.80 -3.65 16.19
N LEU A 94 3.87 -4.55 15.21
CA LEU A 94 4.93 -4.60 14.21
C LEU A 94 4.32 -4.63 12.81
N TRP A 95 5.02 -3.97 11.87
CA TRP A 95 4.79 -4.13 10.44
C TRP A 95 5.27 -5.50 9.95
N GLU A 96 4.86 -5.91 8.75
CA GLU A 96 5.27 -7.20 8.17
C GLU A 96 6.78 -7.34 7.96
N ASP A 97 7.52 -6.23 7.87
CA ASP A 97 8.99 -6.18 7.80
C ASP A 97 9.67 -6.23 9.18
N GLY A 98 8.90 -6.33 10.27
CA GLY A 98 9.37 -6.35 11.64
C GLY A 98 9.69 -4.97 12.23
N SER A 99 9.46 -3.88 11.48
CA SER A 99 9.68 -2.52 11.98
C SER A 99 8.55 -2.05 12.91
N LEU A 100 8.90 -1.14 13.83
CA LEU A 100 7.95 -0.50 14.72
C LEU A 100 7.21 0.64 14.01
N PRO A 101 5.91 0.85 14.27
CA PRO A 101 5.19 2.04 13.84
C PRO A 101 5.85 3.32 14.34
N SER A 102 6.00 4.30 13.45
CA SER A 102 6.48 5.62 13.85
C SER A 102 5.43 6.32 14.71
N PRO A 103 5.79 6.86 15.88
CA PRO A 103 4.85 7.61 16.72
C PRO A 103 4.42 8.95 16.10
N PHE A 104 5.12 9.41 15.06
CA PHE A 104 4.87 10.68 14.38
C PHE A 104 3.97 10.55 13.14
N LEU A 105 3.50 9.34 12.84
CA LEU A 105 2.60 9.07 11.70
C LEU A 105 1.12 9.13 12.06
#